data_AF-A0A6V8ERZ6-F1
#
_entry.id   AF-A0A6V8ERZ6-F1
#
_cell.length_a   1.000
_cell.length_b   1.000
_cell.length_c   1.000
_cell.angle_alpha   90.00
_cell.angle_beta   90.00
_cell.angle_gamma   90.00
#
_symmetry.space_group_name_H-M   'P 1'
#
loop_
_entity.id
_entity.type
_entity.pdbx_description
1 polymer ?
#
loop_
_entity_poly.entity_id
_entity_poly.type
_entity_poly.pdbx_seq_one_letter_code
_entity_poly.pdbx_strand_id
1 'polypeptide(L)'
;MVTEKDPDSLSNSLLVKRLKRRCKSMRTTRLREKIKKFLNERGQANTTEILEHVNSTMRHGTTPQQLGNVLSKDKDIRKIATTKRGGALSGRYEICVWTLREDERNPGLQG
;
A
#
# COMPACT_ATOMS: atom_id res chain seq x y z
N MET A 1 -41.55 20.09 -14.49
CA MET A 1 -40.25 20.06 -15.20
C MET A 1 -39.47 18.86 -14.68
N VAL A 2 -39.68 17.69 -15.28
CA VAL A 2 -38.94 16.47 -14.92
C VAL A 2 -37.64 16.54 -15.70
N THR A 3 -36.52 16.74 -15.01
CA THR A 3 -35.20 16.60 -15.64
C THR A 3 -35.02 15.12 -15.95
N GLU A 4 -35.30 14.76 -17.19
CA GLU A 4 -34.99 13.47 -17.79
C GLU A 4 -33.48 13.26 -17.65
N LYS A 5 -33.06 12.37 -16.74
CA LYS A 5 -31.63 12.11 -16.54
C LYS A 5 -31.18 11.15 -17.65
N ASP A 6 -30.40 11.67 -18.58
CA ASP A 6 -29.84 10.93 -19.72
C ASP A 6 -29.19 9.60 -19.26
N PRO A 7 -29.66 8.44 -19.74
CA PRO A 7 -29.13 7.12 -19.36
C PRO A 7 -27.66 6.93 -19.78
N ASP A 8 -27.22 7.62 -20.83
CA ASP A 8 -25.83 7.57 -21.33
C ASP A 8 -24.82 8.23 -20.39
N SER A 9 -25.24 9.21 -19.58
CA SER A 9 -24.40 9.86 -18.58
C SER A 9 -24.03 8.90 -17.43
N LEU A 10 -24.98 8.05 -17.02
CA LEU A 10 -24.76 7.03 -15.98
C LEU A 10 -23.85 5.89 -16.49
N SER A 11 -24.04 5.46 -17.74
CA SER A 11 -23.20 4.45 -18.40
C SER A 11 -21.75 4.91 -18.51
N ASN A 12 -21.52 6.15 -18.97
CA ASN A 12 -20.19 6.76 -19.04
C ASN A 12 -19.55 6.91 -17.65
N SER A 13 -20.32 7.30 -16.63
CA SER A 13 -19.85 7.35 -15.24
C SER A 13 -19.37 5.98 -14.74
N LEU A 14 -20.11 4.91 -15.01
CA LEU A 14 -19.76 3.56 -14.59
C LEU A 14 -18.56 3.01 -15.37
N LEU A 15 -18.48 3.25 -16.68
CA LEU A 15 -17.35 2.88 -17.53
C LEU A 15 -16.07 3.60 -17.10
N VAL A 16 -16.14 4.92 -16.88
CA VAL A 16 -15.01 5.72 -16.36
C VAL A 16 -14.60 5.22 -14.97
N LYS A 17 -15.55 4.91 -14.08
CA LYS A 17 -15.24 4.29 -12.78
C LYS A 17 -14.55 2.92 -12.96
N ARG A 18 -14.98 2.10 -13.92
CA ARG A 18 -14.43 0.76 -14.20
C ARG A 18 -13.02 0.83 -14.81
N LEU A 19 -12.78 1.74 -15.74
CA LEU A 19 -11.46 2.02 -16.34
C LEU A 19 -10.49 2.62 -15.32
N LYS A 20 -10.94 3.57 -14.49
CA LYS A 20 -10.16 4.16 -13.40
C LYS A 20 -9.80 3.13 -12.33
N ARG A 21 -10.68 2.15 -12.05
CA ARG A 21 -10.36 0.97 -11.21
C ARG A 21 -9.29 0.07 -11.85
N ARG A 22 -9.35 -0.16 -13.17
CA ARG A 22 -8.41 -1.02 -13.91
C ARG A 22 -6.99 -0.44 -13.95
N CYS A 23 -6.84 0.87 -14.22
CA CYS A 23 -5.53 1.53 -14.22
C CYS A 23 -4.94 1.72 -12.81
N LYS A 24 -5.80 1.90 -11.79
CA LYS A 24 -5.35 1.94 -10.37
C LYS A 24 -4.76 0.61 -9.93
N SER A 25 -5.38 -0.51 -10.36
CA SER A 25 -4.89 -1.87 -10.09
C SER A 25 -3.44 -2.07 -10.55
N MET A 26 -3.12 -1.74 -11.81
CA MET A 26 -1.78 -1.98 -12.38
C MET A 26 -0.65 -1.23 -11.68
N ARG A 27 -0.86 0.04 -11.29
CA ARG A 27 0.16 0.79 -10.52
C ARG A 27 0.34 0.22 -9.12
N THR A 28 -0.74 -0.22 -8.48
CA THR A 28 -0.66 -0.83 -7.16
C THR A 28 0.03 -2.20 -7.18
N THR A 29 -0.04 -2.95 -8.28
CA THR A 29 0.64 -4.25 -8.40
C THR A 29 2.15 -4.13 -8.31
N ARG A 30 2.77 -3.28 -9.14
CA ARG A 30 4.24 -3.07 -9.12
C ARG A 30 4.73 -2.54 -7.76
N LEU A 31 3.96 -1.65 -7.16
CA LEU A 31 4.26 -1.13 -5.82
C LEU A 31 4.23 -2.27 -4.77
N ARG A 32 3.21 -3.12 -4.80
CA ARG A 32 3.09 -4.28 -3.89
C ARG A 32 4.24 -5.26 -4.08
N GLU A 33 4.57 -5.63 -5.30
CA GLU A 33 5.70 -6.54 -5.59
C GLU A 33 7.01 -6.01 -4.99
N LYS A 34 7.27 -4.70 -5.15
CA LYS A 34 8.49 -4.08 -4.64
C LYS A 34 8.53 -4.04 -3.12
N ILE A 35 7.41 -3.71 -2.48
CA ILE A 35 7.27 -3.77 -1.02
C ILE A 35 7.49 -5.20 -0.52
N LYS A 36 6.87 -6.20 -1.16
CA LYS A 36 7.01 -7.61 -0.76
C LYS A 36 8.44 -8.08 -0.88
N LYS A 37 9.13 -7.75 -1.98
CA LYS A 37 10.55 -8.07 -2.15
C LYS A 37 11.40 -7.44 -1.03
N PHE A 38 11.19 -6.16 -0.74
CA PHE A 38 11.91 -5.46 0.34
C PHE A 38 11.65 -6.09 1.72
N LEU A 39 10.40 -6.43 2.04
CA LEU A 39 10.07 -7.09 3.30
C LEU A 39 10.58 -8.53 3.36
N ASN A 40 10.65 -9.23 2.24
CA ASN A 40 11.23 -10.58 2.18
C ASN A 40 12.73 -10.56 2.48
N GLU A 41 13.45 -9.56 1.96
CA GLU A 41 14.90 -9.41 2.18
C GLU A 41 15.22 -8.91 3.60
N ARG A 42 14.37 -8.04 4.17
CA ARG A 42 14.62 -7.39 5.48
C ARG A 42 13.91 -8.06 6.67
N GLY A 43 12.92 -8.92 6.42
CA GLY A 43 11.99 -9.45 7.41
C GLY A 43 10.92 -8.44 7.80
N GLN A 44 11.30 -7.36 8.50
CA GLN A 44 10.38 -6.33 8.98
C GLN A 44 10.86 -4.90 8.71
N ALA A 45 9.92 -3.99 8.49
CA ALA A 45 10.22 -2.57 8.27
C ALA A 45 9.10 -1.64 8.70
N ASN A 46 9.45 -0.44 9.15
CA ASN A 46 8.47 0.60 9.44
C ASN A 46 8.03 1.36 8.18
N THR A 47 6.90 2.07 8.26
CA THR A 47 6.33 2.79 7.10
C THR A 47 7.32 3.76 6.45
N THR A 48 8.19 4.43 7.22
CA THR A 48 9.17 5.39 6.68
C THR A 48 10.26 4.68 5.89
N GLU A 49 10.79 3.57 6.39
CA GLU A 49 11.82 2.79 5.72
C GLU A 49 11.32 2.21 4.40
N ILE A 50 10.08 1.69 4.40
CA ILE A 50 9.44 1.19 3.18
C ILE A 50 9.22 2.32 2.18
N LEU A 51 8.79 3.50 2.64
CA LEU A 51 8.56 4.66 1.79
C LEU A 51 9.86 5.13 1.13
N GLU A 52 10.95 5.21 1.88
CA GLU A 52 12.26 5.60 1.39
C GLU A 52 12.77 4.62 0.34
N HIS A 53 12.65 3.31 0.58
CA HIS A 53 13.02 2.27 -0.40
C HIS A 53 12.19 2.36 -1.69
N VAL A 54 10.87 2.52 -1.57
CA VAL A 54 9.99 2.65 -2.74
C VAL A 54 10.32 3.92 -3.54
N ASN A 55 10.50 5.05 -2.87
CA ASN A 55 10.70 6.34 -3.53
C ASN A 55 12.09 6.50 -4.15
N SER A 56 13.12 5.87 -3.56
CA SER A 56 14.47 5.84 -4.14
C SER A 56 14.59 4.93 -5.37
N THR A 57 13.69 3.95 -5.51
CA THR A 57 13.79 2.92 -6.56
C THR A 57 12.71 3.02 -7.64
N MET A 58 11.82 4.01 -7.59
CA MET A 58 10.75 4.23 -8.57
C MET A 58 10.82 5.63 -9.18
N ARG A 59 10.56 5.75 -10.50
CA ARG A 59 10.53 7.05 -11.19
C ARG A 59 9.49 8.01 -10.59
N HIS A 60 8.35 7.47 -10.17
CA HIS A 60 7.32 8.19 -9.44
C HIS A 60 7.04 7.41 -8.16
N GLY A 61 7.42 8.00 -7.04
CA GLY A 61 7.21 7.42 -5.72
C GLY A 61 5.73 7.41 -5.29
N THR A 62 5.53 7.20 -4.00
CA THR A 62 4.23 7.25 -3.35
C THR A 62 4.28 8.17 -2.12
N THR A 63 3.12 8.44 -1.54
CA THR A 63 3.00 9.20 -0.30
C THR A 63 2.84 8.26 0.90
N PRO A 64 3.22 8.67 2.13
CA PRO A 64 3.02 7.85 3.32
C PRO A 64 1.59 7.33 3.47
N GLN A 65 0.60 8.19 3.17
CA GLN A 65 -0.82 7.85 3.26
C GLN A 65 -1.23 6.80 2.21
N GLN A 66 -0.76 6.95 0.96
CA GLN A 66 -1.04 5.98 -0.10
C GLN A 66 -0.35 4.65 0.19
N LEU A 67 0.88 4.69 0.68
CA LEU A 67 1.63 3.51 1.10
C LEU A 67 0.90 2.75 2.22
N GLY A 68 0.47 3.45 3.28
CA GLY A 68 -0.29 2.85 4.38
C GLY A 68 -1.59 2.19 3.90
N ASN A 69 -2.29 2.80 2.94
CA ASN A 69 -3.48 2.22 2.32
C ASN A 69 -3.18 0.95 1.51
N VAL A 70 -2.02 0.88 0.85
CA VAL A 70 -1.60 -0.30 0.08
C VAL A 70 -1.22 -1.43 1.03
N LEU A 71 -0.39 -1.14 2.04
CA LEU A 71 0.06 -2.10 3.06
C LEU A 71 -1.14 -2.73 3.79
N SER A 72 -2.09 -1.90 4.23
CA SER A 72 -3.26 -2.37 5.00
C SER A 72 -4.24 -3.22 4.18
N LYS A 73 -4.20 -3.13 2.85
CA LYS A 73 -5.11 -3.85 1.93
C LYS A 73 -4.49 -5.10 1.32
N ASP A 74 -3.20 -5.31 1.49
CA ASP A 74 -2.54 -6.52 1.00
C ASP A 74 -2.69 -7.64 2.02
N LYS A 75 -3.17 -8.81 1.58
CA LYS A 75 -3.43 -9.94 2.48
C LYS A 75 -2.14 -10.60 2.94
N ASP A 76 -1.07 -10.46 2.17
CA ASP A 76 0.21 -11.12 2.44
C ASP A 76 1.12 -10.26 3.32
N ILE A 77 0.69 -9.04 3.66
CA ILE A 77 1.41 -8.10 4.51
C ILE A 77 0.60 -7.91 5.80
N ARG A 78 1.29 -7.86 6.93
CA ARG A 78 0.66 -7.65 8.25
C ARG A 78 1.39 -6.58 9.03
N LYS A 79 0.62 -5.71 9.69
CA LYS A 79 1.13 -4.80 10.73
C LYS A 79 1.43 -5.59 12.00
N ILE A 80 2.65 -5.49 12.51
CA ILE A 80 3.10 -6.23 13.70
C ILE A 80 3.33 -5.35 14.92
N ALA A 81 3.64 -4.07 14.73
CA ALA A 81 3.86 -3.15 15.83
C ALA A 81 3.52 -1.71 15.44
N THR A 82 3.48 -0.86 16.46
CA THR A 82 3.45 0.58 16.30
C THR A 82 4.54 1.18 17.18
N THR A 83 5.51 1.84 16.57
CA THR A 83 6.61 2.50 17.25
C THR A 83 6.25 3.96 17.48
N LYS A 84 6.34 4.42 18.73
CA LYS A 84 6.18 5.83 19.07
C LYS A 84 7.45 6.59 18.67
N ARG A 85 7.30 7.65 17.88
CA ARG A 85 8.34 8.63 17.60
C ARG A 85 7.92 9.99 18.14
N GLY A 86 8.86 10.72 18.71
CA GLY A 86 8.64 12.09 19.14
C GLY A 86 9.77 12.58 20.03
N GLY A 87 10.23 13.80 19.77
CA GLY A 87 11.07 14.57 20.67
C GLY A 87 10.30 15.74 21.26
N ALA A 88 10.91 16.47 22.20
CA ALA A 88 10.30 17.61 22.89
C ALA A 88 9.71 18.68 21.95
N LEU A 89 10.21 18.77 20.70
CA LEU A 89 9.83 19.78 19.72
C LEU A 89 8.96 19.26 18.56
N SER A 90 8.94 17.95 18.28
CA SER A 90 8.36 17.41 17.03
C SER A 90 6.93 16.86 17.18
N GLY A 91 6.34 16.93 18.37
CA GLY A 91 5.10 16.21 18.70
C GLY A 91 5.30 14.68 18.76
N ARG A 92 4.36 13.98 19.39
CA ARG A 92 4.34 12.52 19.46
C ARG A 92 3.51 11.97 18.31
N TYR A 93 4.12 11.13 17.48
CA TYR A 93 3.45 10.40 16.41
C TYR A 93 3.81 8.92 16.45
N GLU A 94 3.01 8.13 15.75
CA GLU A 94 3.13 6.69 15.72
C GLU A 94 3.49 6.21 14.31
N ILE A 95 4.46 5.31 14.21
CA ILE A 95 4.88 4.70 12.95
C ILE A 95 4.54 3.21 12.99
N CYS A 96 3.82 2.73 11.99
CA CYS A 96 3.49 1.30 11.88
C CYS A 96 4.70 0.49 11.40
N VAL A 97 4.85 -0.72 11.94
CA VAL A 97 5.84 -1.72 11.52
C VAL A 97 5.13 -2.88 10.82
N TRP A 98 5.70 -3.34 9.71
CA TRP A 98 5.11 -4.29 8.79
C TRP A 98 6.07 -5.44 8.51
N THR A 99 5.50 -6.62 8.24
CA THR A 99 6.21 -7.83 7.80
C THR A 99 5.39 -8.56 6.75
N LEU A 100 6.03 -9.45 5.99
CA LEU A 100 5.30 -10.48 5.26
C LEU A 100 4.66 -11.46 6.23
N ARG A 101 3.48 -11.96 5.85
CA ARG A 101 2.92 -13.14 6.50
C ARG A 101 3.76 -14.33 6.10
N GLU A 102 4.15 -15.13 7.08
CA GLU A 102 4.67 -16.47 6.84
C GLU A 102 3.59 -17.26 6.11
N ASP A 103 3.95 -17.84 4.96
CA ASP A 103 3.08 -18.82 4.33
C ASP A 103 3.15 -20.08 5.17
N GLU A 104 2.21 -20.26 6.10
CA GLU A 104 2.12 -21.47 6.93
C GLU A 104 1.94 -22.75 6.11
N ARG A 105 1.80 -22.65 4.78
CA ARG A 105 1.77 -23.77 3.84
C ARG A 105 3.13 -24.33 3.49
N ASN A 106 4.24 -23.72 3.90
CA ASN A 106 5.58 -24.30 3.73
C ASN A 106 6.57 -23.85 4.82
N PRO A 107 6.67 -24.54 5.97
CA PRO A 107 7.69 -24.26 6.99
C PRO A 107 9.12 -24.70 6.59
N GLY A 108 9.39 -24.89 5.29
CA GLY A 108 10.62 -25.50 4.79
C GLY A 108 11.81 -24.53 4.66
N LEU A 109 12.90 -24.91 5.34
CA LEU A 109 14.27 -24.37 5.35
C LEU A 109 14.55 -23.20 6.31
N GLN A 110 14.60 -23.53 7.60
CA GLN A 110 15.67 -23.00 8.45
C GLN A 110 16.95 -23.78 8.08
N GLY A 111 17.97 -23.04 7.64
CA GLY A 111 19.33 -23.58 7.47
C GLY A 111 20.07 -23.69 8.79
#